data_AF-A0A369GAQ6-F1
#
_entry.id   AF-A0A369GAQ6-F1
#
_cell.length_a   1.000
_cell.length_b   1.000
_cell.length_c   1.000
_cell.angle_alpha   90.00
_cell.angle_beta   90.00
_cell.angle_gamma   90.00
#
_symmetry.space_group_name_H-M   'P 1'
#
loop_
_entity.id
_entity.type
_entity.pdbx_description
1 polymer ?
#
loop_
_entity_poly.entity_id
_entity_poly.type
_entity_poly.pdbx_seq_one_letter_code
_entity_poly.pdbx_strand_id
1 'polypeptide(L)'
;MPHRVSPSPVMSPATLAAYRFKMSQQQVVAQALTMARESDDEVLDPVVFEILDNALRQTWAKVMARPSTYIMTRDEFSLFNFYQHLFVGNPVAVAARKRYWDNASA
;
A
#
# COMPACT_ATOMS: atom_id res chain seq x y z
N MET A 1 41.21 -5.99 6.41
CA MET A 1 39.82 -5.90 5.93
C MET A 1 38.94 -6.60 6.95
N PRO A 2 37.96 -5.91 7.54
CA PRO A 2 36.73 -6.64 7.82
C PRO A 2 35.46 -5.82 7.52
N HIS A 3 34.73 -6.34 6.54
CA HIS A 3 33.28 -6.48 6.44
C HIS A 3 32.40 -5.26 6.82
N ARG A 4 32.19 -4.42 5.80
CA ARG A 4 30.99 -3.58 5.64
C ARG A 4 29.76 -4.48 5.53
N VAL A 5 29.22 -4.92 6.66
CA VAL A 5 27.81 -5.30 6.72
C VAL A 5 27.08 -3.97 6.72
N SER A 6 26.63 -3.48 5.56
CA SER A 6 25.55 -2.51 5.57
C SER A 6 24.34 -3.29 6.05
N PRO A 7 23.82 -3.10 7.27
CA PRO A 7 22.46 -3.54 7.50
C PRO A 7 21.63 -2.71 6.54
N SER A 8 21.09 -3.34 5.50
CA SER A 8 19.88 -2.82 4.88
C SER A 8 18.95 -2.49 6.04
N PRO A 9 18.50 -1.23 6.21
CA PRO A 9 17.69 -0.90 7.37
C PRO A 9 16.39 -1.67 7.18
N VAL A 10 16.25 -2.79 7.89
CA VAL A 10 14.96 -3.43 8.10
C VAL A 10 14.20 -2.39 8.90
N MET A 11 13.48 -1.56 8.17
CA MET A 11 12.93 -0.34 8.71
C MET A 11 11.86 -0.76 9.71
N SER A 12 12.02 -0.39 10.98
CA SER A 12 11.07 -0.78 12.00
C SER A 12 9.83 0.12 11.92
N PRO A 13 8.65 -0.32 12.40
CA PRO A 13 7.44 0.50 12.43
C PRO A 13 7.64 1.85 13.16
N ALA A 14 8.43 1.86 14.24
CA ALA A 14 8.78 3.09 14.96
C ALA A 14 9.62 4.06 14.09
N THR A 15 10.54 3.53 13.30
CA THR A 15 11.30 4.34 12.34
C THR A 15 10.37 4.86 11.23
N LEU A 16 9.40 4.03 10.80
CA LEU A 16 8.31 4.41 9.89
C LEU A 16 7.52 5.63 10.34
N ALA A 17 7.08 5.62 11.59
CA ALA A 17 6.40 6.76 12.18
C ALA A 17 7.26 8.03 12.20
N ALA A 18 8.56 7.91 12.46
CA ALA A 18 9.46 9.05 12.65
C ALA A 18 9.84 9.75 11.35
N TYR A 19 10.10 8.99 10.27
CA TYR A 19 10.54 9.58 9.00
C TYR A 19 9.44 9.74 7.96
N ARG A 20 8.18 9.29 8.21
CA ARG A 20 7.10 9.32 7.19
C ARG A 20 6.88 10.72 6.61
N PHE A 21 7.15 11.75 7.41
CA PHE A 21 7.06 13.15 7.01
C PHE A 21 8.13 13.59 6.00
N LYS A 22 9.23 12.85 5.87
CA LYS A 22 10.33 13.12 4.92
C LYS A 22 10.23 12.28 3.63
N MET A 23 9.31 11.33 3.58
CA MET A 23 9.08 10.46 2.44
C MET A 23 7.80 10.83 1.72
N SER A 24 7.72 10.49 0.43
CA SER A 24 6.45 10.61 -0.29
C SER A 24 5.45 9.59 0.25
N GLN A 25 4.15 9.91 0.18
CA GLN A 25 3.10 8.97 0.61
C GLN A 25 3.22 7.60 -0.07
N GLN A 26 3.65 7.57 -1.32
CA GLN A 26 3.88 6.31 -2.05
C GLN A 26 5.01 5.48 -1.43
N GLN A 27 6.12 6.12 -1.03
CA GLN A 27 7.24 5.45 -0.37
C GLN A 27 6.84 4.92 1.02
N VAL A 28 6.09 5.71 1.79
CA VAL A 28 5.61 5.29 3.12
C VAL A 28 4.69 4.07 3.00
N VAL A 29 3.78 4.07 2.03
CA VAL A 29 2.87 2.93 1.76
C VAL A 29 3.62 1.70 1.28
N ALA A 30 4.56 1.86 0.34
CA ALA A 30 5.37 0.75 -0.14
C ALA A 30 6.16 0.11 1.02
N GLN A 31 6.72 0.93 1.91
CA GLN A 31 7.42 0.43 3.08
C GLN A 31 6.48 -0.28 4.07
N ALA A 32 5.33 0.31 4.35
CA ALA A 32 4.31 -0.27 5.22
C ALA A 32 3.84 -1.63 4.69
N LEU A 33 3.65 -1.76 3.37
CA LEU A 33 3.32 -3.04 2.73
C LEU A 33 4.43 -4.07 2.86
N THR A 34 5.70 -3.67 2.74
CA THR A 34 6.83 -4.57 2.99
C THR A 34 6.83 -5.06 4.43
N MET A 35 6.66 -4.16 5.42
CA MET A 35 6.58 -4.54 6.83
C MET A 35 5.39 -5.46 7.10
N ALA A 36 4.22 -5.16 6.54
CA ALA A 36 3.02 -5.98 6.68
C ALA A 36 3.19 -7.41 6.12
N ARG A 37 4.06 -7.58 5.12
CA ARG A 37 4.41 -8.88 4.54
C ARG A 37 5.51 -9.61 5.30
N GLU A 38 6.41 -8.88 5.96
CA GLU A 38 7.48 -9.44 6.79
C GLU A 38 7.01 -9.80 8.20
N SER A 39 5.96 -9.14 8.69
CA SER A 39 5.23 -9.55 9.90
C SER A 39 4.39 -10.78 9.60
N ASP A 40 4.54 -11.82 10.43
CA ASP A 40 3.56 -12.90 10.49
C ASP A 40 2.18 -12.30 10.81
N ASP A 41 1.15 -12.75 10.08
CA ASP A 41 -0.21 -12.20 10.01
C ASP A 41 -0.87 -11.98 11.38
N GLU A 42 -0.40 -12.67 12.43
CA GLU A 42 -0.92 -12.57 13.80
C GLU A 42 -0.62 -11.24 14.52
N VAL A 43 0.43 -10.49 14.15
CA VAL A 43 0.75 -9.21 14.83
C VAL A 43 1.21 -8.15 13.82
N LEU A 44 0.26 -7.61 13.07
CA LEU A 44 0.48 -6.40 12.29
C LEU A 44 0.58 -5.18 13.24
N ASP A 45 1.66 -4.42 13.12
CA ASP A 45 1.87 -3.22 13.94
C ASP A 45 0.77 -2.17 13.66
N PRO A 46 0.13 -1.59 14.71
CA PRO A 46 -0.95 -0.62 14.54
C PRO A 46 -0.54 0.62 13.73
N VAL A 47 0.73 1.03 13.76
CA VAL A 47 1.24 2.15 12.95
C VAL A 47 1.22 1.79 11.47
N VAL A 48 1.66 0.57 11.14
CA VAL A 48 1.65 0.06 9.76
C VAL A 48 0.22 -0.03 9.25
N PHE A 49 -0.68 -0.57 10.07
CA PHE A 49 -2.10 -0.63 9.74
C PHE A 49 -2.71 0.76 9.50
N GLU A 50 -2.45 1.74 10.37
CA GLU A 50 -2.97 3.12 10.22
C GLU A 50 -2.51 3.77 8.91
N ILE A 51 -1.24 3.58 8.54
CA ILE A 51 -0.68 4.12 7.30
C ILE A 51 -1.36 3.49 6.08
N LEU A 52 -1.51 2.17 6.08
CA LEU A 52 -2.13 1.42 5.00
C LEU A 52 -3.63 1.75 4.87
N ASP A 53 -4.36 1.84 5.99
CA ASP A 53 -5.77 2.22 6.01
C ASP A 53 -5.98 3.65 5.49
N ASN A 54 -5.17 4.62 5.94
CA ASN A 54 -5.28 6.00 5.47
C ASN A 54 -4.99 6.11 3.97
N ALA A 55 -3.95 5.43 3.49
CA ALA A 55 -3.64 5.39 2.07
C ALA A 55 -4.77 4.72 1.25
N LEU A 56 -5.35 3.64 1.77
CA LEU A 56 -6.46 2.95 1.14
C LEU A 56 -7.67 3.88 1.00
N ARG A 57 -8.02 4.60 2.07
CA ARG A 57 -9.11 5.58 2.06
C ARG A 57 -8.89 6.68 1.02
N GLN A 58 -7.65 7.16 0.90
CA GLN A 58 -7.31 8.17 -0.11
C GLN A 58 -7.44 7.63 -1.53
N THR A 59 -6.90 6.43 -1.81
CA THR A 59 -7.06 5.77 -3.11
C THR A 59 -8.54 5.52 -3.42
N TRP A 60 -9.30 5.03 -2.44
CA TRP A 60 -10.73 4.77 -2.60
C TRP A 60 -11.53 6.05 -2.86
N ALA A 61 -11.21 7.15 -2.19
CA ALA A 61 -11.82 8.45 -2.45
C ALA A 61 -11.56 8.91 -3.89
N LYS A 62 -10.34 8.72 -4.43
CA LYS A 62 -10.03 9.03 -5.84
C LYS A 62 -10.82 8.16 -6.82
N VAL A 63 -10.94 6.86 -6.52
CA VAL A 63 -11.74 5.92 -7.30
C VAL A 63 -13.21 6.34 -7.30
N MET A 64 -13.79 6.67 -6.14
CA MET A 64 -15.17 7.12 -6.04
C MET A 64 -15.40 8.49 -6.70
N ALA A 65 -14.42 9.39 -6.66
CA ALA A 65 -14.49 10.68 -7.35
C ALA A 65 -14.48 10.51 -8.88
N ARG A 66 -13.78 9.50 -9.39
CA ARG A 66 -13.68 9.20 -10.83
C ARG A 66 -13.86 7.70 -11.08
N PRO A 67 -15.08 7.19 -10.88
CA PRO A 67 -15.33 5.75 -10.83
C PRO A 67 -15.32 5.11 -12.20
N SER A 68 -15.19 5.88 -13.28
CA SER A 68 -15.07 5.43 -14.68
C SER A 68 -13.69 5.64 -15.30
N THR A 69 -12.94 6.65 -14.83
CA THR A 69 -11.71 7.12 -15.50
C THR A 69 -10.45 6.99 -14.67
N TYR A 70 -10.57 6.79 -13.36
CA TYR A 70 -9.40 6.60 -12.52
C TYR A 70 -8.74 5.24 -12.77
N ILE A 71 -7.42 5.27 -13.00
CA ILE A 71 -6.57 4.08 -13.06
C ILE A 71 -5.57 4.19 -11.90
N MET A 72 -5.58 3.17 -11.03
CA MET A 72 -4.66 3.08 -9.90
C MET A 72 -3.22 2.92 -10.37
N THR A 73 -2.26 3.43 -9.61
CA THR A 73 -0.84 3.10 -9.83
C THR A 73 -0.52 1.70 -9.32
N ARG A 74 0.67 1.18 -9.64
CA ARG A 74 1.12 -0.15 -9.17
C ARG A 74 1.10 -0.28 -7.63
N ASP A 75 1.50 0.76 -6.91
CA ASP A 75 1.53 0.76 -5.45
C ASP A 75 0.11 0.82 -4.86
N GLU A 76 -0.74 1.67 -5.43
CA GLU A 76 -2.14 1.78 -5.04
C GLU A 76 -2.91 0.48 -5.32
N PHE A 77 -2.66 -0.15 -6.47
CA PHE A 77 -3.24 -1.45 -6.79
C PHE A 77 -2.75 -2.54 -5.83
N SER A 78 -1.46 -2.54 -5.45
CA SER A 78 -0.91 -3.49 -4.49
C SER A 78 -1.58 -3.35 -3.11
N LEU A 79 -1.81 -2.11 -2.66
CA LEU A 79 -2.55 -1.81 -1.43
C LEU A 79 -4.02 -2.26 -1.54
N PHE A 80 -4.68 -1.92 -2.65
CA PHE A 80 -6.08 -2.26 -2.89
C PHE A 80 -6.29 -3.78 -3.00
N ASN A 81 -5.30 -4.49 -3.54
CA ASN A 81 -5.27 -5.94 -3.63
C ASN A 81 -5.03 -6.61 -2.27
N PHE A 82 -4.20 -6.02 -1.41
CA PHE A 82 -4.02 -6.48 -0.03
C PHE A 82 -5.36 -6.46 0.74
N TYR A 83 -6.12 -5.37 0.60
CA TYR A 83 -7.45 -5.24 1.21
C TYR A 83 -8.59 -5.85 0.38
N GLN A 84 -8.30 -6.84 -0.48
CA GLN A 84 -9.32 -7.36 -1.37
C GLN A 84 -10.55 -7.94 -0.67
N HIS A 85 -10.36 -8.50 0.52
CA HIS A 85 -11.40 -9.11 1.34
C HIS A 85 -12.45 -8.08 1.80
N LEU A 86 -12.07 -6.80 1.95
CA LEU A 86 -13.00 -5.72 2.32
C LEU A 86 -13.91 -5.29 1.17
N PHE A 87 -13.49 -5.54 -0.08
CA PHE A 87 -14.20 -5.10 -1.27
C PHE A 87 -14.97 -6.23 -1.98
N VAL A 88 -15.15 -7.37 -1.31
CA VAL A 88 -15.93 -8.50 -1.83
C VAL A 88 -17.37 -8.04 -2.04
N GLY A 89 -17.87 -8.18 -3.27
CA GLY A 89 -19.21 -7.73 -3.66
C GLY A 89 -19.32 -6.25 -4.06
N ASN A 90 -18.24 -5.46 -4.03
CA ASN A 90 -18.28 -4.07 -4.47
C ASN A 90 -18.02 -3.94 -5.99
N PRO A 91 -19.01 -3.51 -6.79
CA PRO A 91 -18.87 -3.44 -8.26
C PRO A 91 -17.86 -2.37 -8.70
N VAL A 92 -17.71 -1.29 -7.93
CA VAL A 92 -16.74 -0.22 -8.24
C VAL A 92 -15.31 -0.73 -8.05
N ALA A 93 -15.07 -1.53 -7.02
CA ALA A 93 -13.77 -2.15 -6.78
C ALA A 93 -13.40 -3.13 -7.90
N VAL A 94 -14.35 -3.96 -8.34
CA VAL A 94 -14.16 -4.89 -9.46
C VAL A 94 -13.85 -4.13 -10.75
N ALA A 95 -14.62 -3.08 -11.05
CA ALA A 95 -14.39 -2.24 -12.23
C ALA A 95 -13.02 -1.53 -12.18
N ALA A 96 -12.62 -1.01 -11.03
CA ALA A 96 -11.32 -0.37 -10.85
C ALA A 96 -10.15 -1.34 -11.07
N ARG A 97 -10.24 -2.58 -10.56
CA ARG A 97 -9.24 -3.63 -10.82
C ARG A 97 -9.19 -3.99 -12.30
N LYS A 98 -10.35 -4.17 -12.93
CA LYS A 98 -10.42 -4.47 -14.36
C LYS A 98 -9.68 -3.42 -15.19
N ARG A 99 -9.89 -2.13 -14.91
CA ARG A 99 -9.18 -1.05 -15.62
C ARG A 99 -7.68 -1.04 -15.42
N TYR A 100 -7.23 -1.34 -14.20
CA TYR A 100 -5.81 -1.46 -13.94
C TYR A 100 -5.20 -2.55 -14.83
N TRP A 101 -5.84 -3.72 -14.90
CA TRP A 101 -5.41 -4.81 -15.78
C TRP A 101 -5.50 -4.46 -17.26
N ASP A 102 -6.62 -3.89 -17.71
CA ASP A 102 -6.81 -3.48 -19.11
C ASP A 102 -5.70 -2.51 -19.56
N ASN A 103 -5.27 -1.58 -18.68
CA ASN A 103 -4.15 -0.67 -18.94
C ASN A 103 -2.78 -1.36 -18.84
N ALA A 104 -2.58 -2.27 -17.88
CA ALA A 104 -1.31 -2.97 -17.72
C ALA A 104 -1.01 -3.99 -18.84
N SER A 105 -2.05 -4.46 -19.54
CA SER A 105 -1.94 -5.35 -20.70
C SER A 105 -1.84 -4.64 -22.05
N ALA A 106 -1.98 -3.31 -22.09
CA ALA A 106 -1.93 -2.49 -23.30
C ALA A 106 -0.50 -2.00 -23.59
#